data_AF-A0A919LC33-F1
#
_entry.id   AF-A0A919LC33-F1
#
_cell.length_a   1.000
_cell.length_b   1.000
_cell.length_c   1.000
_cell.angle_alpha   90.00
_cell.angle_beta   90.00
_cell.angle_gamma   90.00
#
_symmetry.space_group_name_H-M   'P 1'
#
loop_
_entity.id
_entity.type
_entity.pdbx_description
1 polymer ?
#
loop_
_entity_poly.entity_id
_entity_poly.type
_entity_poly.pdbx_seq_one_letter_code
_entity_poly.pdbx_strand_id
1 'polypeptide(L)'
;MSAAPERVVACLRMHPADGSPLGAEQYAGVLALLGGLTPQVQALPPEAALADVRSALRYFGCDAARLAAVIRVRALALYGVDCTVGVAGNPMLARAAVREARPGGTLVVRDEPAAVREFLSGKPVGALDGVGPKAARTLCSYGLDSVGKVAAAPPAALRRILGARLGREVHERALGIDPTAVRPGASARSIAAERPFDRDELDPVEHRRALLSLTEELGARLRTQGPDGSAGRDRGQDQGQGQEQEQGQVCRALSLTVRCADRTTLTRTRTLPEPTAHSAALTATAYALYAGLGLQRARVRALSLRAEDLTAAERAARQLSFDPEDEKARRLEAVTDRVRARFGAHVIARGTLAA
;
A
#
# COMPACT_ATOMS: atom_id res chain seq x y z
N MET A 1 -1.22 7.50 39.95
CA MET A 1 -0.18 7.11 38.97
C MET A 1 -0.85 6.20 37.95
N SER A 2 -1.25 6.74 36.80
CA SER A 2 -1.90 5.96 35.74
C SER A 2 -0.87 5.00 35.15
N ALA A 3 -1.17 3.70 35.13
CA ALA A 3 -0.28 2.69 34.56
C ALA A 3 0.05 3.10 33.11
N ALA A 4 1.33 3.24 32.80
CA ALA A 4 1.74 3.55 31.44
C ALA A 4 1.19 2.45 30.51
N PRO A 5 0.53 2.80 29.39
CA PRO A 5 -0.05 1.81 28.48
C PRO A 5 1.02 0.80 28.06
N GLU A 6 0.65 -0.48 28.10
CA GLU A 6 1.59 -1.60 27.96
C GLU A 6 2.25 -1.61 26.57
N ARG A 7 1.53 -1.05 25.57
CA ARG A 7 1.98 -0.78 24.20
C ARG A 7 1.38 0.55 23.71
N VAL A 8 2.13 1.29 22.89
CA VAL A 8 1.61 2.47 22.19
C VAL A 8 2.07 2.42 20.74
N VAL A 9 1.12 2.23 19.83
CA VAL A 9 1.36 2.07 18.41
C VAL A 9 0.85 3.28 17.66
N ALA A 10 1.71 3.88 16.85
CA ALA A 10 1.36 4.92 15.89
C ALA A 10 1.22 4.30 14.50
N CYS A 11 0.09 4.54 13.84
CA CYS A 11 -0.11 4.29 12.43
C CYS A 11 -0.02 5.63 11.70
N LEU A 12 0.74 5.69 10.63
CA LEU A 12 0.89 6.86 9.79
C LEU A 12 0.32 6.56 8.42
N ARG A 13 -0.45 7.50 7.87
CA ARG A 13 -0.75 7.58 6.44
C ARG A 13 -0.07 8.83 5.89
N MET A 14 0.67 8.64 4.82
CA MET A 14 1.58 9.61 4.22
C MET A 14 0.99 10.10 2.90
N HIS A 15 1.00 11.41 2.70
CA HIS A 15 0.48 12.02 1.49
C HIS A 15 1.33 13.26 1.17
N PRO A 16 1.90 13.36 -0.03
CA PRO A 16 2.62 14.57 -0.46
C PRO A 16 1.76 15.82 -0.34
N ALA A 17 2.38 16.93 0.10
CA ALA A 17 1.70 18.20 0.33
C ALA A 17 1.18 18.85 -0.96
N ASP A 18 1.83 18.57 -2.09
CA ASP A 18 1.41 19.00 -3.43
C ASP A 18 0.26 18.13 -3.99
N GLY A 19 -0.12 17.07 -3.28
CA GLY A 19 -1.13 16.11 -3.68
C GLY A 19 -0.65 15.09 -4.71
N SER A 20 0.60 15.11 -5.15
CA SER A 20 1.17 14.04 -5.98
C SER A 20 1.17 12.70 -5.22
N PRO A 21 1.38 11.55 -5.87
CA PRO A 21 1.57 10.29 -5.17
C PRO A 21 2.88 10.29 -4.43
N LEU A 22 2.89 9.53 -3.35
CA LEU A 22 4.07 9.36 -2.54
C LEU A 22 5.19 8.68 -3.34
N GLY A 23 6.26 9.43 -3.60
CA GLY A 23 7.47 8.92 -4.24
C GLY A 23 8.20 7.89 -3.37
N ALA A 24 9.01 7.03 -4.00
CA ALA A 24 9.78 6.02 -3.28
C ALA A 24 10.78 6.65 -2.29
N GLU A 25 11.45 7.74 -2.70
CA GLU A 25 12.40 8.48 -1.84
C GLU A 25 11.70 9.18 -0.68
N GLN A 26 10.55 9.81 -0.93
CA GLN A 26 9.72 10.41 0.13
C GLN A 26 9.28 9.37 1.15
N TYR A 27 8.78 8.22 0.69
CA TYR A 27 8.39 7.12 1.57
C TYR A 27 9.57 6.61 2.39
N ALA A 28 10.71 6.35 1.75
CA ALA A 28 11.92 5.90 2.41
C ALA A 28 12.45 6.92 3.43
N GLY A 29 12.41 8.21 3.12
CA GLY A 29 12.81 9.30 4.00
C GLY A 29 11.95 9.38 5.26
N VAL A 30 10.62 9.25 5.11
CA VAL A 30 9.71 9.21 6.28
C VAL A 30 9.92 7.95 7.12
N LEU A 31 10.19 6.79 6.50
CA LEU A 31 10.56 5.58 7.24
C LEU A 31 11.87 5.75 8.01
N ALA A 32 12.88 6.40 7.42
CA ALA A 32 14.14 6.71 8.10
C ALA A 32 13.93 7.68 9.28
N LEU A 33 13.08 8.69 9.12
CA LEU A 33 12.67 9.59 10.20
C LEU A 33 12.03 8.81 11.36
N LEU A 34 11.13 7.86 11.07
CA LEU A 34 10.54 6.99 12.10
C LEU A 34 11.59 6.10 12.77
N GLY A 35 12.52 5.53 11.99
CA GLY A 35 13.62 4.71 12.50
C GLY A 35 14.53 5.46 13.47
N GLY A 36 14.70 6.77 13.28
CA GLY A 36 15.42 7.64 14.21
C GLY A 36 14.68 7.92 15.53
N LEU A 37 13.36 7.65 15.60
CA LEU A 37 12.55 7.80 16.81
C LEU A 37 12.37 6.47 17.55
N THR A 38 12.19 5.37 16.82
CA THR A 38 12.02 4.03 17.39
C THR A 38 12.56 2.98 16.42
N PRO A 39 13.23 1.92 16.91
CA PRO A 39 13.64 0.80 16.04
C PRO A 39 12.45 -0.08 15.62
N GLN A 40 11.28 0.06 16.24
CA GLN A 40 10.12 -0.78 16.00
C GLN A 40 9.23 -0.19 14.91
N VAL A 41 9.71 -0.17 13.67
CA VAL A 41 9.00 0.39 12.51
C VAL A 41 8.70 -0.70 11.48
N GLN A 42 7.43 -0.81 11.12
CA GLN A 42 6.93 -1.69 10.07
C GLN A 42 6.45 -0.86 8.88
N ALA A 43 7.12 -1.02 7.74
CA ALA A 43 6.66 -0.46 6.47
C ALA A 43 5.33 -1.12 6.04
N LEU A 44 4.38 -0.29 5.60
CA LEU A 44 3.09 -0.71 5.02
C LEU A 44 2.87 0.04 3.70
N PRO A 45 3.57 -0.36 2.63
CA PRO A 45 3.40 0.28 1.34
C PRO A 45 1.94 0.21 0.87
N PRO A 46 1.50 1.16 0.02
CA PRO A 46 2.33 2.17 -0.63
C PRO A 46 2.55 3.46 0.18
N GLU A 47 1.71 3.72 1.19
CA GLU A 47 1.57 5.06 1.78
C GLU A 47 1.49 5.05 3.31
N ALA A 48 1.71 3.90 3.96
CA ALA A 48 1.54 3.79 5.41
C ALA A 48 2.75 3.19 6.11
N ALA A 49 2.80 3.38 7.43
CA ALA A 49 3.74 2.72 8.33
C ALA A 49 3.12 2.53 9.71
N LEU A 50 3.56 1.50 10.42
CA LEU A 50 3.30 1.34 11.84
C LEU A 50 4.61 1.53 12.62
N ALA A 51 4.52 2.14 13.79
CA ALA A 51 5.63 2.29 14.70
C ALA A 51 5.19 2.03 16.14
N ASP A 52 5.89 1.15 16.87
CA ASP A 52 5.75 1.10 18.34
C ASP A 52 6.57 2.24 18.93
N VAL A 53 5.87 3.24 19.44
CA VAL A 53 6.45 4.49 19.94
C VAL A 53 6.59 4.51 21.46
N ARG A 54 6.31 3.41 22.16
CA ARG A 54 6.38 3.35 23.63
C ARG A 54 7.74 3.79 24.17
N SER A 55 8.83 3.34 23.55
CA SER A 55 10.20 3.75 23.92
C SER A 55 10.46 5.22 23.62
N ALA A 56 10.02 5.71 22.45
CA ALA A 56 10.17 7.10 22.03
C ALA A 56 9.47 8.06 23.01
N LEU A 57 8.24 7.75 23.43
CA LEU A 57 7.50 8.57 24.40
C LEU A 57 8.24 8.71 25.73
N ARG A 58 8.84 7.62 26.23
CA ARG A 58 9.65 7.63 27.45
C ARG A 58 10.94 8.42 27.28
N TYR A 59 11.63 8.23 26.15
CA TYR A 59 12.91 8.90 25.87
C TYR A 59 12.75 10.41 25.70
N PHE A 60 11.76 10.86 24.93
CA PHE A 60 11.51 12.27 24.67
C PHE A 60 10.69 12.97 25.77
N GLY A 61 10.18 12.22 26.77
CA GLY A 61 9.38 12.78 27.86
C GLY A 61 8.11 13.49 27.37
N CYS A 62 7.45 12.97 26.34
CA CYS A 62 6.27 13.59 25.73
C CYS A 62 5.11 12.61 25.58
N ASP A 63 3.91 13.16 25.42
CA ASP A 63 2.72 12.35 25.12
C ASP A 63 2.63 11.97 23.63
N ALA A 64 1.72 11.03 23.34
CA ALA A 64 1.47 10.51 21.99
C ALA A 64 1.09 11.60 20.98
N ALA A 65 0.31 12.61 21.41
CA ALA A 65 -0.16 13.67 20.53
C ALA A 65 0.99 14.60 20.13
N ARG A 66 1.86 14.93 21.09
CA ARG A 66 3.06 15.75 20.86
C ARG A 66 4.06 15.03 19.98
N LEU A 67 4.31 13.74 20.20
CA LEU A 67 5.20 12.96 19.33
C LEU A 67 4.67 12.89 17.89
N ALA A 68 3.36 12.66 17.73
CA ALA A 68 2.72 12.67 16.41
C ALA A 68 2.84 14.04 15.72
N ALA A 69 2.67 15.15 16.46
CA ALA A 69 2.88 16.49 15.91
C ALA A 69 4.33 16.71 15.44
N VAL A 70 5.32 16.27 16.22
CA VAL A 70 6.74 16.33 15.84
C VAL A 70 7.01 15.53 14.57
N ILE A 71 6.48 14.31 14.48
CA ILE A 71 6.58 13.46 13.30
C ILE A 71 6.03 14.17 12.06
N ARG A 72 4.82 14.75 12.18
CA ARG A 72 4.16 15.46 11.07
C ARG A 72 4.97 16.67 10.60
N VAL A 73 5.40 17.52 11.54
CA VAL A 73 6.19 18.72 11.21
C VAL A 73 7.50 18.34 10.53
N ARG A 74 8.20 17.32 11.04
CA ARG A 74 9.47 16.87 10.44
C ARG A 74 9.27 16.22 9.08
N ALA A 75 8.24 15.38 8.91
CA ALA A 75 7.94 14.76 7.62
C ALA A 75 7.63 15.81 6.54
N LEU A 76 6.86 16.84 6.92
CA LEU A 76 6.52 17.94 6.01
C LEU A 76 7.75 18.79 5.67
N ALA A 77 8.53 19.18 6.67
CA ALA A 77 9.69 20.06 6.49
C ALA A 77 10.85 19.39 5.73
N LEU A 78 11.09 18.10 5.97
CA LEU A 78 12.24 17.39 5.38
C LEU A 78 11.92 16.74 4.03
N TYR A 79 10.68 16.28 3.83
CA TYR A 79 10.33 15.45 2.68
C TYR A 79 9.10 15.97 1.89
N GLY A 80 8.48 17.07 2.31
CA GLY A 80 7.25 17.57 1.68
C GLY A 80 6.06 16.63 1.85
N VAL A 81 6.07 15.77 2.87
CA VAL A 81 5.03 14.76 3.12
C VAL A 81 4.22 15.16 4.34
N ASP A 82 2.92 15.40 4.16
CA ASP A 82 1.99 15.51 5.29
C ASP A 82 1.56 14.11 5.75
N CYS A 83 1.37 13.97 7.06
CA CYS A 83 1.04 12.70 7.69
C CYS A 83 -0.25 12.83 8.49
N THR A 84 -1.15 11.84 8.31
CA THR A 84 -2.30 11.63 9.18
C THR A 84 -1.89 10.53 10.16
N VAL A 85 -1.99 10.80 11.46
CA VAL A 85 -1.44 9.93 12.50
C VAL A 85 -2.54 9.43 13.42
N GLY A 86 -2.64 8.12 13.59
CA GLY A 86 -3.54 7.49 14.55
C GLY A 86 -2.71 6.77 15.60
N VAL A 87 -2.96 7.03 16.88
CA VAL A 87 -2.23 6.42 17.98
C VAL A 87 -3.18 5.64 18.89
N ALA A 88 -2.83 4.41 19.23
CA ALA A 88 -3.65 3.56 20.11
C ALA A 88 -2.80 2.46 20.80
N GLY A 89 -3.43 1.65 21.66
CA GLY A 89 -2.77 0.55 22.38
C GLY A 89 -2.33 -0.64 21.51
N ASN A 90 -2.85 -0.76 20.28
CA ASN A 90 -2.49 -1.85 19.36
C ASN A 90 -2.61 -1.44 17.87
N PRO A 91 -2.05 -2.23 16.93
CA PRO A 91 -2.07 -1.90 15.51
C PRO A 91 -3.46 -1.76 14.89
N MET A 92 -4.40 -2.63 15.24
CA MET A 92 -5.78 -2.56 14.73
C MET A 92 -6.46 -1.24 15.11
N LEU A 93 -6.38 -0.84 16.38
CA LEU A 93 -6.93 0.44 16.84
C LEU A 93 -6.21 1.64 16.23
N ALA A 94 -4.88 1.58 16.08
CA ALA A 94 -4.11 2.67 15.47
C ALA A 94 -4.49 2.90 14.00
N ARG A 95 -4.69 1.81 13.24
CA ARG A 95 -5.21 1.88 11.86
C ARG A 95 -6.62 2.44 11.80
N ALA A 96 -7.49 2.02 12.71
CA ALA A 96 -8.84 2.55 12.81
C ALA A 96 -8.82 4.06 13.15
N ALA A 97 -7.92 4.49 14.03
CA ALA A 97 -7.75 5.90 14.38
C ALA A 97 -7.28 6.74 13.18
N VAL A 98 -6.34 6.24 12.37
CA VAL A 98 -5.91 6.93 11.13
C VAL A 98 -7.05 7.14 10.15
N ARG A 99 -7.96 6.18 10.01
CA ARG A 99 -9.09 6.28 9.07
C ARG A 99 -10.11 7.35 9.46
N GLU A 100 -10.22 7.65 10.75
CA GLU A 100 -11.16 8.64 11.31
C GLU A 100 -10.50 10.02 11.52
N ALA A 101 -9.16 10.04 11.61
CA ALA A 101 -8.42 11.27 11.74
C ALA A 101 -8.65 12.16 10.51
N ARG A 102 -8.76 13.46 10.74
CA ARG A 102 -8.80 14.45 9.65
C ARG A 102 -7.50 14.35 8.84
N PRO A 103 -7.53 14.61 7.52
CA PRO A 103 -6.31 14.71 6.72
C PRO A 103 -5.31 15.68 7.36
N GLY A 104 -4.06 15.27 7.53
CA GLY A 104 -3.04 16.07 8.23
C GLY A 104 -3.32 16.21 9.72
N GLY A 105 -4.16 15.35 10.30
CA GLY A 105 -4.56 15.38 11.70
C GLY A 105 -3.89 14.30 12.53
N THR A 106 -4.15 14.35 13.84
CA THR A 106 -3.81 13.28 14.77
C THR A 106 -5.05 12.86 15.55
N LEU A 107 -5.27 11.56 15.68
CA LEU A 107 -6.30 10.99 16.55
C LEU A 107 -5.66 9.99 17.52
N VAL A 108 -5.84 10.21 18.82
CA VAL A 108 -5.34 9.31 19.86
C VAL A 108 -6.52 8.60 20.51
N VAL A 109 -6.54 7.28 20.43
CA VAL A 109 -7.52 6.42 21.12
C VAL A 109 -6.93 6.05 22.48
N ARG A 110 -7.65 6.41 23.54
CA ARG A 110 -7.27 6.06 24.92
C ARG A 110 -7.38 4.54 25.13
N ASP A 111 -6.45 3.98 25.91
CA ASP A 111 -6.35 2.54 26.16
C ASP A 111 -7.34 2.02 27.21
N GLU A 112 -8.27 2.86 27.66
CA GLU A 112 -9.31 2.47 28.62
C GLU A 112 -10.39 1.65 27.93
N PRO A 113 -10.80 0.49 28.47
CA PRO A 113 -11.78 -0.39 27.83
C PRO A 113 -13.10 0.30 27.46
N ALA A 114 -13.55 1.25 28.28
CA ALA A 114 -14.74 2.06 28.00
C ALA A 114 -14.54 2.97 26.77
N ALA A 115 -13.41 3.67 26.69
CA ALA A 115 -13.07 4.54 25.56
C ALA A 115 -12.86 3.75 24.26
N VAL A 116 -12.23 2.58 24.33
CA VAL A 116 -12.07 1.67 23.18
C VAL A 116 -13.43 1.19 22.68
N ARG A 117 -14.32 0.78 23.60
CA ARG A 117 -15.68 0.35 23.24
C ARG A 117 -16.48 1.49 22.63
N GLU A 118 -16.42 2.68 23.21
CA GLU A 118 -17.07 3.88 22.68
C GLU A 118 -16.60 4.16 21.25
N PHE A 119 -15.28 4.19 21.05
CA PHE A 119 -14.66 4.43 19.74
C PHE A 119 -15.09 3.40 18.68
N LEU A 120 -15.16 2.11 19.04
CA LEU A 120 -15.47 1.03 18.10
C LEU A 120 -16.97 0.83 17.84
N SER A 121 -17.82 0.97 18.86
CA SER A 121 -19.20 0.46 18.84
C SER A 121 -20.04 0.88 17.64
N GLY A 122 -19.98 2.16 17.25
CA GLY A 122 -20.74 2.72 16.14
C GLY A 122 -20.15 2.45 14.74
N LYS A 123 -18.96 1.84 14.66
CA LYS A 123 -18.29 1.61 13.38
C LYS A 123 -18.96 0.48 12.61
N PRO A 124 -19.05 0.56 11.27
CA PRO A 124 -19.52 -0.54 10.46
C PRO A 124 -18.54 -1.72 10.57
N VAL A 125 -19.07 -2.94 10.54
CA VAL A 125 -18.25 -4.15 10.71
C VAL A 125 -17.14 -4.29 9.66
N GLY A 126 -17.36 -3.78 8.45
CA GLY A 126 -16.36 -3.77 7.38
C GLY A 126 -15.20 -2.78 7.60
N ALA A 127 -15.31 -1.86 8.55
CA ALA A 127 -14.21 -0.97 8.93
C ALA A 127 -13.23 -1.63 9.90
N LEU A 128 -13.61 -2.75 10.53
CA LEU A 128 -12.75 -3.50 11.43
C LEU A 128 -11.60 -4.13 10.65
N ASP A 129 -10.37 -3.87 11.07
CA ASP A 129 -9.19 -4.45 10.42
C ASP A 129 -9.26 -5.98 10.45
N GLY A 130 -8.95 -6.65 9.34
CA GLY A 130 -9.09 -8.11 9.17
C GLY A 130 -10.47 -8.63 8.77
N VAL A 131 -11.52 -7.79 8.76
CA VAL A 131 -12.82 -8.17 8.20
C VAL A 131 -12.85 -7.83 6.71
N GLY A 132 -12.69 -8.85 5.87
CA GLY A 132 -12.80 -8.69 4.41
C GLY A 132 -14.25 -8.44 3.95
N PRO A 133 -14.46 -7.95 2.71
CA PRO A 133 -15.79 -7.58 2.19
C PRO A 133 -16.77 -8.77 2.11
N LYS A 134 -16.27 -10.01 1.97
CA LYS A 134 -17.11 -11.21 2.04
C LYS A 134 -17.61 -11.45 3.47
N ALA A 135 -16.69 -11.43 4.45
CA ALA A 135 -17.03 -11.62 5.85
C ALA A 135 -17.97 -10.52 6.37
N ALA A 136 -17.72 -9.25 5.98
CA ALA A 136 -18.59 -8.14 6.30
C ALA A 136 -20.02 -8.35 5.74
N ARG A 137 -20.15 -8.72 4.46
CA ARG A 137 -21.47 -9.01 3.86
C ARG A 137 -22.20 -10.14 4.56
N THR A 138 -21.49 -11.22 4.90
CA THR A 138 -22.06 -12.33 5.66
C THR A 138 -22.53 -11.88 7.05
N LEU A 139 -21.73 -11.12 7.79
CA LEU A 139 -22.15 -10.59 9.09
C LEU A 139 -23.38 -9.68 8.97
N CYS A 140 -23.40 -8.79 7.97
CA CYS A 140 -24.55 -7.94 7.70
C CYS A 140 -25.82 -8.74 7.38
N SER A 141 -25.75 -9.87 6.67
CA SER A 141 -26.93 -10.71 6.40
C SER A 141 -27.50 -11.37 7.66
N TYR A 142 -26.73 -11.43 8.74
CA TYR A 142 -27.19 -11.87 10.08
C TYR A 142 -27.52 -10.69 11.01
N GLY A 143 -27.61 -9.46 10.51
CA GLY A 143 -27.91 -8.25 11.29
C GLY A 143 -26.74 -7.71 12.10
N LEU A 144 -25.53 -8.25 11.91
CA LEU A 144 -24.29 -7.85 12.60
C LEU A 144 -23.55 -6.78 11.76
N ASP A 145 -24.21 -5.65 11.54
CA ASP A 145 -23.73 -4.56 10.67
C ASP A 145 -22.67 -3.65 11.32
N SER A 146 -22.54 -3.68 12.64
CA SER A 146 -21.69 -2.78 13.44
C SER A 146 -20.79 -3.57 14.38
N VAL A 147 -19.64 -2.98 14.70
CA VAL A 147 -18.66 -3.59 15.60
C VAL A 147 -19.26 -3.81 16.99
N GLY A 148 -20.11 -2.90 17.48
CA GLY A 148 -20.82 -3.07 18.74
C GLY A 148 -21.74 -4.31 18.76
N LYS A 149 -22.47 -4.58 17.68
CA LYS A 149 -23.31 -5.78 17.56
C LYS A 149 -22.49 -7.05 17.52
N VAL A 150 -21.36 -7.04 16.82
CA VAL A 150 -20.42 -8.18 16.78
C VAL A 150 -19.79 -8.44 18.16
N ALA A 151 -19.44 -7.38 18.89
CA ALA A 151 -18.92 -7.48 20.25
C ALA A 151 -19.93 -8.06 21.23
N ALA A 152 -21.23 -7.75 21.05
CA ALA A 152 -22.32 -8.29 21.87
C ALA A 152 -22.78 -9.69 21.46
N ALA A 153 -22.40 -10.18 20.27
CA ALA A 153 -22.83 -11.46 19.76
C ALA A 153 -22.16 -12.63 20.52
N PRO A 154 -22.87 -13.75 20.77
CA PRO A 154 -22.26 -14.93 21.38
C PRO A 154 -21.09 -15.47 20.53
N PRO A 155 -19.91 -15.78 21.12
CA PRO A 155 -18.75 -16.26 20.38
C PRO A 155 -19.04 -17.51 19.54
N ALA A 156 -19.90 -18.40 20.03
CA ALA A 156 -20.32 -19.60 19.31
C ALA A 156 -21.07 -19.28 18.00
N ALA A 157 -21.90 -18.23 17.99
CA ALA A 157 -22.62 -17.80 16.80
C ALA A 157 -21.65 -17.27 15.74
N LEU A 158 -20.69 -16.43 16.12
CA LEU A 158 -19.68 -15.89 15.21
C LEU A 158 -18.81 -17.00 14.61
N ARG A 159 -18.41 -17.98 15.42
CA ARG A 159 -17.67 -19.17 14.97
C ARG A 159 -18.47 -20.03 14.00
N ARG A 160 -19.79 -20.12 14.15
CA ARG A 160 -20.68 -20.83 13.21
C ARG A 160 -20.86 -20.09 11.89
N ILE A 161 -20.92 -18.76 11.93
CA ILE A 161 -21.13 -17.91 10.74
C ILE A 161 -19.85 -17.81 9.90
N LEU A 162 -18.70 -17.55 10.53
CA LEU A 162 -17.45 -17.24 9.84
C LEU A 162 -16.42 -18.38 9.86
N GLY A 163 -16.70 -19.46 10.60
CA GLY A 163 -15.74 -20.50 10.93
C GLY A 163 -14.97 -20.21 12.23
N ALA A 164 -14.38 -21.26 12.80
CA ALA A 164 -13.84 -21.23 14.17
C ALA A 164 -12.74 -20.18 14.37
N ARG A 165 -11.79 -20.07 13.43
CA ARG A 165 -10.66 -19.14 13.52
C ARG A 165 -11.10 -17.69 13.31
N LEU A 166 -11.70 -17.40 12.16
CA LEU A 166 -12.10 -16.03 11.80
C LEU A 166 -13.17 -15.49 12.76
N GLY A 167 -14.13 -16.32 13.17
CA GLY A 167 -15.16 -15.92 14.14
C GLY A 167 -14.57 -15.51 15.49
N ARG A 168 -13.51 -16.21 15.96
CA ARG A 168 -12.79 -15.83 17.19
C ARG A 168 -12.03 -14.52 17.00
N GLU A 169 -11.22 -14.42 15.95
CA GLU A 169 -10.40 -13.24 15.66
C GLU A 169 -11.26 -11.97 15.50
N VAL A 170 -12.40 -12.07 14.82
CA VAL A 170 -13.34 -10.95 14.64
C VAL A 170 -13.99 -10.54 15.96
N HIS A 171 -14.34 -11.49 16.82
CA HIS A 171 -14.92 -11.19 18.13
C HIS A 171 -13.91 -10.48 19.04
N GLU A 172 -12.68 -11.00 19.14
CA GLU A 172 -11.59 -10.38 19.92
C GLU A 172 -11.33 -8.95 19.43
N ARG A 173 -11.26 -8.75 18.12
CA ARG A 173 -11.06 -7.42 17.53
C ARG A 173 -12.24 -6.48 17.78
N ALA A 174 -13.47 -6.98 17.78
CA ALA A 174 -14.64 -6.17 18.11
C ALA A 174 -14.64 -5.69 19.57
N LEU A 175 -13.93 -6.42 20.46
CA LEU A 175 -13.67 -6.02 21.84
C LEU A 175 -12.42 -5.12 21.98
N GLY A 176 -11.77 -4.75 20.88
CA GLY A 176 -10.55 -3.94 20.89
C GLY A 176 -9.25 -4.71 21.10
N ILE A 177 -9.32 -6.05 21.13
CA ILE A 177 -8.17 -6.91 21.41
C ILE A 177 -7.49 -7.28 20.08
N ASP A 178 -6.22 -6.92 19.95
CA ASP A 178 -5.35 -7.36 18.86
C ASP A 178 -3.95 -7.71 19.40
N PRO A 179 -3.58 -9.00 19.45
CA PRO A 179 -2.27 -9.41 19.96
C PRO A 179 -1.13 -9.12 18.99
N THR A 180 -1.44 -8.71 17.75
CA THR A 180 -0.44 -8.49 16.69
C THR A 180 0.59 -7.45 17.13
N ALA A 181 1.87 -7.79 16.98
CA ALA A 181 2.98 -6.86 17.23
C ALA A 181 3.37 -6.12 15.93
N VAL A 182 3.88 -4.90 16.08
CA VAL A 182 4.60 -4.21 15.00
C VAL A 182 5.83 -5.05 14.68
N ARG A 183 5.99 -5.45 13.41
CA ARG A 183 7.12 -6.27 12.96
C ARG A 183 8.15 -5.39 12.26
N PRO A 184 9.33 -5.16 12.88
CA PRO A 184 10.39 -4.42 12.22
C PRO A 184 10.77 -5.07 10.90
N GLY A 185 10.92 -4.26 9.86
CA GLY A 185 11.35 -4.74 8.55
C GLY A 185 11.55 -3.58 7.60
N ALA A 186 12.62 -3.66 6.80
CA ALA A 186 12.79 -2.75 5.68
C ALA A 186 11.60 -2.90 4.72
N SER A 187 11.18 -1.78 4.10
CA SER A 187 10.23 -1.87 2.99
C SER A 187 10.82 -2.80 1.92
N ALA A 188 10.04 -3.76 1.45
CA ALA A 188 10.39 -4.49 0.25
C ALA A 188 10.66 -3.48 -0.88
N ARG A 189 11.65 -3.76 -1.73
CA ARG A 189 11.91 -2.94 -2.92
C ARG A 189 10.64 -2.88 -3.76
N SER A 190 10.41 -1.73 -4.37
CA SER A 190 9.22 -1.48 -5.17
C SER A 190 9.46 -0.43 -6.23
N ILE A 191 8.78 -0.55 -7.36
CA ILE A 191 8.80 0.41 -8.47
C ILE A 191 7.38 0.91 -8.67
N ALA A 192 7.18 2.21 -8.77
CA ALA A 192 5.86 2.82 -8.97
C ALA A 192 5.85 3.73 -10.20
N ALA A 193 4.68 3.84 -10.83
CA ALA A 193 4.38 4.77 -11.92
C ALA A 193 2.99 5.39 -11.71
N GLU A 194 2.80 6.62 -12.17
CA GLU A 194 1.52 7.35 -12.08
C GLU A 194 1.12 7.94 -13.45
N ARG A 195 -0.19 8.01 -13.67
CA ARG A 195 -0.82 8.85 -14.68
C ARG A 195 -1.83 9.80 -14.00
N PRO A 196 -1.49 11.10 -13.85
CA PRO A 196 -2.49 12.11 -13.55
C PRO A 196 -3.35 12.39 -14.79
N PHE A 197 -4.58 12.85 -14.57
CA PHE A 197 -5.47 13.35 -15.62
C PHE A 197 -5.52 14.89 -15.57
N ASP A 198 -5.59 15.53 -16.74
CA ASP A 198 -5.67 17.00 -16.86
C ASP A 198 -6.97 17.56 -16.26
N ARG A 199 -8.05 16.77 -16.33
CA ARG A 199 -9.35 17.04 -15.72
C ARG A 199 -9.82 15.79 -15.01
N ASP A 200 -10.66 15.95 -13.98
CA ASP A 200 -11.19 14.80 -13.26
C ASP A 200 -11.99 13.91 -14.22
N GLU A 201 -11.47 12.70 -14.46
CA GLU A 201 -11.91 11.81 -15.53
C GLU A 201 -12.98 10.84 -15.02
N LEU A 202 -14.05 10.66 -15.81
CA LEU A 202 -15.16 9.75 -15.52
C LEU A 202 -15.20 8.57 -16.50
N ASP A 203 -14.58 8.69 -17.67
CA ASP A 203 -14.65 7.70 -18.73
C ASP A 203 -13.85 6.44 -18.36
N PRO A 204 -14.51 5.28 -18.20
CA PRO A 204 -13.82 4.02 -17.92
C PRO A 204 -12.90 3.55 -19.06
N VAL A 205 -13.09 4.03 -20.29
CA VAL A 205 -12.19 3.74 -21.41
C VAL A 205 -10.84 4.44 -21.20
N GLU A 206 -10.86 5.72 -20.84
CA GLU A 206 -9.65 6.49 -20.54
C GLU A 206 -8.94 5.95 -19.29
N HIS A 207 -9.69 5.51 -18.26
CA HIS A 207 -9.10 4.85 -17.10
C HIS A 207 -8.39 3.55 -17.49
N ARG A 208 -9.01 2.71 -18.33
CA ARG A 208 -8.37 1.47 -18.83
C ARG A 208 -7.13 1.77 -19.67
N ARG A 209 -7.17 2.82 -20.49
CA ARG A 209 -6.04 3.28 -21.30
C ARG A 209 -4.87 3.73 -20.43
N ALA A 210 -5.14 4.53 -19.41
CA ALA A 210 -4.14 4.96 -18.43
C ALA A 210 -3.54 3.76 -17.67
N LEU A 211 -4.35 2.80 -17.21
CA LEU A 211 -3.87 1.58 -16.57
C LEU A 211 -2.99 0.74 -17.50
N LEU A 212 -3.36 0.58 -18.77
CA LEU A 212 -2.54 -0.13 -19.74
C LEU A 212 -1.18 0.56 -19.91
N SER A 213 -1.17 1.88 -20.12
CA SER A 213 0.07 2.67 -20.21
C SER A 213 0.96 2.51 -18.97
N LEU A 214 0.36 2.53 -17.77
CA LEU A 214 1.07 2.32 -16.51
C LEU A 214 1.70 0.93 -16.42
N THR A 215 0.97 -0.11 -16.82
CA THR A 215 1.50 -1.48 -16.78
C THR A 215 2.58 -1.75 -17.80
N GLU A 216 2.53 -1.10 -18.97
CA GLU A 216 3.62 -1.14 -19.94
C GLU A 216 4.88 -0.44 -19.42
N GLU A 217 4.73 0.75 -18.82
CA GLU A 217 5.86 1.46 -18.21
C GLU A 217 6.46 0.65 -17.05
N LEU A 218 5.63 0.16 -16.14
CA LEU A 218 6.10 -0.67 -15.02
C LEU A 218 6.78 -1.95 -15.51
N GLY A 219 6.18 -2.63 -16.49
CA GLY A 219 6.78 -3.83 -17.08
C GLY A 219 8.14 -3.54 -17.69
N ALA A 220 8.26 -2.47 -18.47
CA ALA A 220 9.53 -2.06 -19.06
C ALA A 220 10.56 -1.73 -17.96
N ARG A 221 10.20 -0.91 -16.97
CA ARG A 221 11.08 -0.56 -15.85
C ARG A 221 11.53 -1.77 -15.05
N LEU A 222 10.63 -2.71 -14.79
CA LEU A 222 11.00 -3.97 -14.12
C LEU A 222 12.03 -4.75 -14.95
N ARG A 223 11.88 -4.80 -16.27
CA ARG A 223 12.80 -5.55 -17.15
C ARG A 223 14.13 -4.83 -17.38
N THR A 224 14.17 -3.50 -17.29
CA THR A 224 15.38 -2.71 -17.58
C THR A 224 16.12 -2.18 -16.35
N GLN A 225 15.48 -2.10 -15.17
CA GLN A 225 16.14 -1.62 -13.96
C GLN A 225 16.80 -2.79 -13.20
N GLY A 226 18.12 -2.70 -13.03
CA GLY A 226 18.89 -3.61 -12.18
C GLY A 226 18.51 -3.49 -10.69
N PRO A 227 18.83 -4.50 -9.86
CA PRO A 227 18.45 -4.58 -8.45
C PRO A 227 18.82 -3.33 -7.61
N ASP A 228 19.83 -2.57 -8.00
CA ASP A 228 20.40 -1.50 -7.17
C ASP A 228 19.94 -0.09 -7.52
N GLY A 229 19.00 0.08 -8.47
CA GLY A 229 18.30 1.36 -8.68
C GLY A 229 19.17 2.56 -9.08
N SER A 230 20.49 2.42 -9.19
CA SER A 230 21.38 3.41 -9.74
C SER A 230 21.20 3.46 -11.26
N ALA A 231 20.32 4.36 -11.71
CA ALA A 231 20.46 4.90 -13.05
C ALA A 231 21.91 5.39 -13.19
N GLY A 232 22.63 4.86 -14.19
CA GLY A 232 24.03 5.17 -14.44
C GLY A 232 24.27 6.66 -14.68
N ARG A 233 24.40 7.43 -13.60
CA ARG A 233 25.17 8.67 -13.58
C ARG A 233 26.58 8.27 -13.17
N ASP A 234 27.52 8.58 -14.06
CA ASP A 234 28.96 8.36 -13.96
C ASP A 234 29.44 6.91 -14.14
N ARG A 235 29.54 6.47 -15.40
CA ARG A 235 30.68 5.66 -15.83
C ARG A 235 31.47 6.42 -16.88
N GLY A 236 32.41 7.22 -16.36
CA GLY A 236 33.62 7.55 -17.09
C GLY A 236 34.32 6.28 -17.54
N GLN A 237 35.04 6.43 -18.65
CA GLN A 237 35.83 5.42 -19.33
C GLN A 237 36.71 4.64 -18.36
N ASP A 238 36.40 3.36 -18.12
CA ASP A 238 37.43 2.39 -17.78
C ASP A 238 37.05 1.02 -18.34
N GLN A 239 37.88 0.54 -19.28
CA GLN A 239 37.73 -0.75 -19.92
C GLN A 239 38.24 -1.83 -18.95
N GLY A 240 37.33 -2.40 -18.17
CA GLY A 240 37.55 -3.64 -17.42
C GLY A 240 36.46 -4.65 -17.75
N GLN A 241 36.84 -5.76 -18.37
CA GLN A 241 35.95 -6.88 -18.72
C GLN A 241 35.34 -7.52 -17.46
N GLY A 242 34.18 -7.01 -17.04
CA GLY A 242 33.24 -7.68 -16.15
C GLY A 242 31.85 -7.39 -16.69
N GLN A 243 31.22 -8.40 -17.29
CA GLN A 243 29.84 -8.32 -17.77
C GLN A 243 28.91 -8.16 -16.56
N GLU A 244 28.69 -6.93 -16.12
CA GLU A 244 27.55 -6.59 -15.27
C GLU A 244 26.30 -6.69 -16.13
N GLN A 245 25.73 -7.89 -16.16
CA GLN A 245 24.46 -8.17 -16.83
C GLN A 245 23.38 -7.27 -16.23
N GLU A 246 22.71 -6.48 -17.07
CA GLU A 246 21.52 -5.73 -16.73
C GLU A 246 20.40 -6.72 -16.34
N GLN A 247 20.37 -7.11 -15.06
CA GLN A 247 19.46 -8.13 -14.56
C GLN A 247 18.08 -7.52 -14.30
N GLY A 248 17.09 -7.92 -15.11
CA GLY A 248 15.70 -7.56 -14.89
C GLY A 248 15.14 -8.05 -13.55
N GLN A 249 14.17 -7.32 -13.02
CA GLN A 249 13.43 -7.63 -11.81
C GLN A 249 12.03 -8.15 -12.13
N VAL A 250 11.45 -8.91 -11.19
CA VAL A 250 10.05 -9.33 -11.22
C VAL A 250 9.36 -8.94 -9.92
N CYS A 251 8.05 -8.72 -9.98
CA CYS A 251 7.26 -8.36 -8.81
C CYS A 251 6.32 -9.49 -8.39
N ARG A 252 6.07 -9.62 -7.09
CA ARG A 252 5.13 -10.61 -6.54
C ARG A 252 3.81 -9.99 -6.09
N ALA A 253 3.73 -8.68 -5.96
CA ALA A 253 2.48 -7.99 -5.67
C ALA A 253 2.32 -6.73 -6.51
N LEU A 254 1.08 -6.39 -6.83
CA LEU A 254 0.71 -5.15 -7.51
C LEU A 254 -0.30 -4.38 -6.66
N SER A 255 0.00 -3.11 -6.40
CA SER A 255 -0.86 -2.18 -5.67
C SER A 255 -1.37 -1.11 -6.61
N LEU A 256 -2.69 -0.91 -6.64
CA LEU A 256 -3.38 0.17 -7.35
C LEU A 256 -3.86 1.20 -6.33
N THR A 257 -3.48 2.45 -6.56
CA THR A 257 -3.97 3.62 -5.82
C THR A 257 -4.77 4.50 -6.78
N VAL A 258 -6.01 4.81 -6.42
CA VAL A 258 -6.90 5.69 -7.16
C VAL A 258 -7.17 6.92 -6.33
N ARG A 259 -6.87 8.09 -6.89
CA ARG A 259 -7.15 9.38 -6.27
C ARG A 259 -8.36 10.01 -6.93
N CYS A 260 -9.40 10.27 -6.15
CA CYS A 260 -10.65 10.86 -6.60
C CYS A 260 -10.62 12.39 -6.48
N ALA A 261 -11.55 13.06 -7.18
CA ALA A 261 -11.70 14.51 -7.15
C ALA A 261 -12.01 15.07 -5.74
N ASP A 262 -12.69 14.28 -4.91
CA ASP A 262 -13.01 14.59 -3.51
C ASP A 262 -11.81 14.43 -2.55
N ARG A 263 -10.60 14.26 -3.09
CA ARG A 263 -9.35 13.97 -2.36
C ARG A 263 -9.36 12.63 -1.61
N THR A 264 -10.35 11.77 -1.84
CA THR A 264 -10.29 10.41 -1.31
C THR A 264 -9.27 9.59 -2.08
N THR A 265 -8.49 8.81 -1.33
CA THR A 265 -7.49 7.88 -1.88
C THR A 265 -7.90 6.46 -1.55
N LEU A 266 -8.16 5.68 -2.59
CA LEU A 266 -8.55 4.29 -2.52
C LEU A 266 -7.40 3.41 -2.99
N THR A 267 -6.93 2.53 -2.11
CA THR A 267 -5.77 1.67 -2.37
C THR A 267 -6.18 0.20 -2.28
N ARG A 268 -5.79 -0.60 -3.27
CA ARG A 268 -5.97 -2.05 -3.29
C ARG A 268 -4.69 -2.74 -3.73
N THR A 269 -4.31 -3.77 -3.00
CA THR A 269 -3.14 -4.60 -3.30
C THR A 269 -3.57 -6.02 -3.58
N ARG A 270 -2.91 -6.66 -4.55
CA ARG A 270 -3.08 -8.08 -4.83
C ARG A 270 -1.72 -8.76 -5.04
N THR A 271 -1.50 -9.84 -4.32
CA THR A 271 -0.39 -10.76 -4.56
C THR A 271 -0.64 -11.56 -5.84
N LEU A 272 0.36 -11.60 -6.72
CA LEU A 272 0.33 -12.33 -7.97
C LEU A 272 0.54 -13.84 -7.70
N PRO A 273 -0.05 -14.73 -8.52
CA PRO A 273 0.14 -16.17 -8.38
C PRO A 273 1.62 -16.58 -8.54
N GLU A 274 2.30 -15.91 -9.46
CA GLU A 274 3.72 -16.06 -9.74
C GLU A 274 4.40 -14.69 -9.83
N PRO A 275 5.67 -14.57 -9.43
CA PRO A 275 6.43 -13.34 -9.66
C PRO A 275 6.62 -13.08 -11.17
N THR A 276 6.28 -11.88 -11.63
CA THR A 276 6.34 -11.56 -13.06
C THR A 276 6.67 -10.10 -13.34
N ALA A 277 7.24 -9.86 -14.52
CA ALA A 277 7.40 -8.53 -15.13
C ALA A 277 6.68 -8.44 -16.48
N HIS A 278 5.81 -9.42 -16.79
CA HIS A 278 5.10 -9.48 -18.06
C HIS A 278 3.94 -8.49 -18.09
N SER A 279 3.93 -7.58 -19.06
CA SER A 279 2.99 -6.45 -19.05
C SER A 279 1.54 -6.90 -19.19
N ALA A 280 1.26 -7.99 -19.91
CA ALA A 280 -0.11 -8.53 -20.02
C ALA A 280 -0.65 -9.06 -18.69
N ALA A 281 0.17 -9.79 -17.92
CA ALA A 281 -0.20 -10.29 -16.59
C ALA A 281 -0.42 -9.14 -15.59
N LEU A 282 0.41 -8.08 -15.68
CA LEU A 282 0.24 -6.85 -14.91
C LEU A 282 -1.05 -6.12 -15.31
N THR A 283 -1.33 -6.00 -16.62
CA THR A 283 -2.56 -5.38 -17.16
C THR A 283 -3.81 -6.07 -16.65
N ALA A 284 -3.88 -7.40 -16.78
CA ALA A 284 -5.01 -8.20 -16.31
C ALA A 284 -5.22 -8.01 -14.79
N THR A 285 -4.12 -7.89 -14.04
CA THR A 285 -4.19 -7.64 -12.59
C THR A 285 -4.65 -6.24 -12.24
N ALA A 286 -4.14 -5.22 -12.91
CA ALA A 286 -4.56 -3.84 -12.73
C ALA A 286 -6.06 -3.66 -13.02
N TYR A 287 -6.58 -4.27 -14.10
CA TYR A 287 -8.01 -4.24 -14.42
C TYR A 287 -8.87 -4.93 -13.36
N ALA A 288 -8.44 -6.07 -12.84
CA ALA A 288 -9.16 -6.76 -11.78
C ALA A 288 -9.17 -5.97 -10.46
N LEU A 289 -8.04 -5.34 -10.10
CA LEU A 289 -7.95 -4.43 -8.95
C LEU A 289 -8.89 -3.24 -9.10
N TYR A 290 -8.87 -2.60 -10.27
CA TYR A 290 -9.71 -1.45 -10.58
C TYR A 290 -11.21 -1.81 -10.54
N ALA A 291 -11.61 -2.93 -11.15
CA ALA A 291 -12.99 -3.42 -11.09
C ALA A 291 -13.45 -3.72 -9.64
N GLY A 292 -12.54 -4.25 -8.81
CA GLY A 292 -12.81 -4.55 -7.40
C GLY A 292 -12.96 -3.33 -6.50
N LEU A 293 -12.55 -2.13 -6.95
CA LEU A 293 -12.78 -0.88 -6.22
C LEU A 293 -14.24 -0.44 -6.27
N GLY A 294 -14.98 -0.81 -7.32
CA GLY A 294 -16.41 -0.50 -7.43
C GLY A 294 -16.69 1.01 -7.44
N LEU A 295 -15.89 1.79 -8.18
CA LEU A 295 -16.05 3.25 -8.27
C LEU A 295 -17.43 3.60 -8.83
N GLN A 296 -18.37 4.03 -7.97
CA GLN A 296 -19.72 4.42 -8.37
C GLN A 296 -19.72 5.81 -9.00
N ARG A 297 -19.25 5.92 -10.25
CA ARG A 297 -19.11 7.21 -10.97
C ARG A 297 -18.24 8.23 -10.24
N ALA A 298 -17.26 7.77 -9.47
CA ALA A 298 -16.28 8.66 -8.85
C ALA A 298 -15.41 9.27 -9.97
N ARG A 299 -15.23 10.59 -9.95
CA ARG A 299 -14.30 11.26 -10.87
C ARG A 299 -12.88 11.02 -10.39
N VAL A 300 -12.04 10.48 -11.26
CA VAL A 300 -10.67 10.09 -10.96
C VAL A 300 -9.71 11.18 -11.41
N ARG A 301 -8.83 11.60 -10.52
CA ARG A 301 -7.82 12.62 -10.79
C ARG A 301 -6.47 12.02 -11.16
N ALA A 302 -6.15 10.85 -10.59
CA ALA A 302 -4.94 10.12 -10.94
C ALA A 302 -5.03 8.63 -10.63
N LEU A 303 -4.25 7.84 -11.37
CA LEU A 303 -4.05 6.42 -11.15
C LEU A 303 -2.56 6.15 -10.92
N SER A 304 -2.24 5.42 -9.86
CA SER A 304 -0.87 4.98 -9.56
C SER A 304 -0.81 3.47 -9.42
N LEU A 305 0.17 2.84 -10.07
CA LEU A 305 0.48 1.43 -9.88
C LEU A 305 1.86 1.29 -9.23
N ARG A 306 1.97 0.36 -8.27
CA ARG A 306 3.22 0.02 -7.59
C ARG A 306 3.44 -1.48 -7.64
N ALA A 307 4.56 -1.88 -8.24
CA ALA A 307 5.10 -3.23 -8.21
C ALA A 307 5.88 -3.42 -6.90
N GLU A 308 5.48 -4.40 -6.10
CA GLU A 308 6.01 -4.68 -4.76
C GLU A 308 6.64 -6.07 -4.68
N ASP A 309 7.47 -6.27 -3.65
CA ASP A 309 8.20 -7.51 -3.39
C ASP A 309 9.08 -7.90 -4.60
N LEU A 310 9.97 -6.98 -4.96
CA LEU A 310 10.84 -7.13 -6.13
C LEU A 310 11.99 -8.09 -5.88
N THR A 311 12.09 -9.10 -6.74
CA THR A 311 13.18 -10.08 -6.75
C THR A 311 13.89 -10.08 -8.10
N ALA A 312 15.16 -10.51 -8.11
CA ALA A 312 15.88 -10.69 -9.37
C ALA A 312 15.19 -11.79 -10.19
N ALA A 313 14.99 -11.55 -11.49
CA ALA A 313 14.27 -12.48 -12.36
C ALA A 313 14.87 -13.89 -12.35
N GLU A 314 16.19 -14.01 -12.20
CA GLU A 314 16.92 -15.29 -12.13
C GLU A 314 16.60 -16.13 -10.89
N ARG A 315 16.23 -15.47 -9.78
CA ARG A 315 15.92 -16.14 -8.51
C ARG A 315 14.43 -16.46 -8.37
N ALA A 316 13.61 -16.00 -9.32
CA ALA A 316 12.19 -16.24 -9.32
C ALA A 316 11.87 -17.55 -10.03
N ALA A 317 11.24 -18.49 -9.31
CA ALA A 317 10.64 -19.66 -9.93
C ALA A 317 9.50 -19.19 -10.85
N ARG A 318 9.69 -19.34 -12.16
CA ARG A 318 8.70 -19.03 -13.20
C ARG A 318 8.07 -20.32 -13.69
N GLN A 319 6.75 -20.33 -13.87
CA GLN A 319 6.10 -21.40 -14.62
C GLN A 319 6.32 -21.17 -16.12
N LEU A 320 6.84 -22.19 -16.82
CA LEU A 320 6.91 -22.16 -18.27
C LEU A 320 5.48 -22.23 -18.83
N SER A 321 5.11 -21.24 -19.64
CA SER A 321 3.88 -21.28 -20.40
C SER A 321 4.15 -21.98 -21.72
N PHE A 322 3.29 -22.93 -22.08
CA PHE A 322 3.26 -23.55 -23.40
C PHE A 322 2.28 -22.84 -24.35
N ASP A 323 1.73 -21.69 -23.94
CA ASP A 323 0.87 -20.87 -24.78
C ASP A 323 1.73 -20.07 -25.80
N PRO A 324 1.62 -20.37 -27.10
CA PRO A 324 2.42 -19.70 -28.13
C PRO A 324 2.12 -18.19 -28.25
N GLU A 325 0.91 -17.74 -27.88
CA GLU A 325 0.57 -16.32 -27.93
C GLU A 325 1.23 -15.55 -26.77
N ASP A 326 1.29 -16.14 -25.57
CA ASP A 326 2.01 -15.56 -24.42
C ASP A 326 3.51 -15.45 -24.70
N GLU A 327 4.10 -16.49 -25.30
CA GLU A 327 5.52 -16.50 -25.67
C GLU A 327 5.84 -15.45 -26.75
N LYS A 328 4.97 -15.30 -27.76
CA LYS A 328 5.10 -14.27 -28.78
C LYS A 328 4.98 -12.86 -28.19
N ALA A 329 4.04 -12.63 -27.27
CA ALA A 329 3.88 -11.36 -26.57
C ALA A 329 5.12 -11.00 -25.76
N ARG A 330 5.73 -11.95 -25.04
CA ARG A 330 6.97 -11.74 -24.29
C ARG A 330 8.15 -11.40 -25.18
N ARG A 331 8.31 -12.09 -26.32
CA ARG A 331 9.36 -11.77 -27.30
C ARG A 331 9.18 -10.36 -27.85
N LEU A 332 7.95 -9.98 -28.16
CA LEU A 332 7.62 -8.63 -28.63
C LEU A 332 7.95 -7.56 -27.58
N GLU A 333 7.67 -7.82 -26.30
CA GLU A 333 8.04 -6.91 -25.20
C GLU A 333 9.55 -6.71 -25.13
N ALA A 334 10.33 -7.79 -25.16
CA ALA A 334 11.80 -7.70 -25.11
C ALA A 334 12.40 -6.96 -26.32
N VAL A 335 11.79 -7.09 -27.50
CA VAL A 335 12.19 -6.31 -28.69
C VAL A 335 11.80 -4.84 -28.52
N THR A 336 10.59 -4.57 -28.05
CA THR A 336 10.08 -3.22 -27.82
C THR A 336 10.95 -2.46 -26.81
N ASP A 337 11.33 -3.12 -25.71
CA ASP A 337 12.19 -2.53 -24.69
C ASP A 337 13.58 -2.19 -25.23
N ARG A 338 14.18 -3.06 -26.06
CA ARG A 338 15.47 -2.77 -26.73
C ARG A 338 15.37 -1.56 -27.66
N VAL A 339 14.29 -1.43 -28.41
CA VAL A 339 14.06 -0.27 -29.27
C VAL A 339 13.88 0.99 -28.41
N ARG A 340 13.09 0.92 -27.33
CA ARG A 340 12.90 2.05 -26.41
C ARG A 340 14.20 2.47 -25.72
N ALA A 341 15.05 1.52 -25.34
CA ALA A 341 16.37 1.81 -24.75
C ALA A 341 17.29 2.56 -25.73
N ARG A 342 17.24 2.23 -27.02
CA ARG A 342 18.11 2.82 -28.04
C ARG A 342 17.59 4.14 -28.62
N PHE A 343 16.28 4.30 -28.74
CA PHE A 343 15.67 5.42 -29.47
C PHE A 343 14.74 6.30 -28.61
N GLY A 344 14.52 5.94 -27.34
CA GLY A 344 13.68 6.67 -26.40
C GLY A 344 12.32 6.01 -26.12
N ALA A 345 11.72 6.36 -24.98
CA ALA A 345 10.53 5.69 -24.44
C ALA A 345 9.27 5.81 -25.32
N HIS A 346 9.19 6.82 -26.19
CA HIS A 346 7.98 7.14 -26.96
C HIS A 346 7.97 6.58 -28.39
N VAL A 347 9.00 5.84 -28.81
CA VAL A 347 9.17 5.43 -30.22
C VAL A 347 8.20 4.32 -30.63
N ILE A 348 7.78 3.46 -29.70
CA ILE A 348 6.82 2.39 -29.95
C ILE A 348 5.79 2.36 -28.81
N ALA A 349 4.51 2.39 -29.18
CA ALA A 349 3.37 2.22 -28.28
C ALA A 349 2.45 1.13 -28.82
N ARG A 350 1.68 0.45 -27.95
CA ARG A 350 0.63 -0.47 -28.42
C ARG A 350 -0.43 0.29 -29.20
N GLY A 351 -0.97 -0.33 -30.25
CA GLY A 351 -2.00 0.28 -31.09
C GLY A 351 -3.24 0.75 -30.33
N THR A 352 -3.58 0.11 -29.20
CA THR A 352 -4.67 0.54 -28.31
C THR A 352 -4.39 1.87 -27.58
N LEU A 353 -3.13 2.28 -27.48
CA LEU A 353 -2.69 3.56 -26.90
C LEU A 353 -2.51 4.65 -27.97
N ALA A 354 -2.44 4.30 -29.25
CA ALA A 354 -2.39 5.25 -30.35
C ALA A 354 -3.82 5.68 -30.72
N ALA A 355 -4.29 6.82 -30.19
CA ALA A 355 -5.36 7.59 -30.81
C ALA A 355 -4.96 9.06 -30.83
#